data_AF-A0A1H8LAD0-F1
#
_entry.id   AF-A0A1H8LAD0-F1
#
_cell.length_a   1.000
_cell.length_b   1.000
_cell.length_c   1.000
_cell.angle_alpha   90.00
_cell.angle_beta   90.00
_cell.angle_gamma   90.00
#
_symmetry.space_group_name_H-M   'P 1'
#
loop_
_entity.id
_entity.type
_entity.pdbx_description
1 polymer ?
#
loop_
_entity_poly.entity_id
_entity_poly.type
_entity_poly.pdbx_seq_one_letter_code
_entity_poly.pdbx_strand_id
1 'polypeptide(L)' 'MSGRNYWHVYNHIRRRVMDTGKHPERADLLAEFADLQASVVDEGIAEYEIAFGERKGGGNDAEVAE' A
#
# COMPACT_ATOMS: atom_id res chain seq x y z
N MET A 1 0.90 10.30 -22.57
CA MET A 1 1.29 9.41 -21.45
C MET A 1 0.83 10.07 -20.18
N SER A 2 0.03 9.37 -19.39
CA SER A 2 -0.42 9.85 -18.09
C SER A 2 0.82 10.09 -17.21
N GLY A 3 0.93 11.24 -16.56
CA GLY A 3 2.11 11.61 -15.76
C GLY A 3 2.27 10.81 -14.46
N ARG A 4 1.55 9.70 -14.32
CA ARG A 4 1.48 8.88 -13.12
C ARG A 4 2.62 7.86 -13.08
N ASN A 5 3.10 7.55 -11.87
CA ASN A 5 4.15 6.55 -11.61
C ASN A 5 3.92 5.87 -10.25
N TYR A 6 4.86 5.02 -9.81
CA TYR A 6 4.78 4.27 -8.55
C TYR A 6 4.52 5.16 -7.32
N TRP A 7 5.00 6.41 -7.32
CA TRP A 7 4.78 7.35 -6.22
C TRP A 7 3.31 7.73 -6.03
N HIS A 8 2.53 7.72 -7.11
CA HIS A 8 1.08 7.97 -7.02
C HIS A 8 0.33 6.77 -6.45
N VAL A 9 0.78 5.55 -6.77
CA VAL A 9 0.27 4.32 -6.16
C VAL A 9 0.56 4.32 -4.66
N TYR A 10 1.82 4.59 -4.27
CA TYR A 10 2.23 4.74 -2.87
C TYR A 10 1.35 5.76 -2.11
N ASN A 11 1.18 6.97 -2.66
CA ASN A 11 0.40 8.01 -1.98
C ASN A 11 -1.08 7.69 -1.91
N HIS A 12 -1.63 7.01 -2.92
CA HIS A 12 -3.01 6.54 -2.90
C HIS A 12 -3.21 5.53 -1.76
N ILE A 13 -2.36 4.52 -1.65
CA ILE A 13 -2.42 3.52 -0.57
C ILE A 13 -2.33 4.21 0.79
N ARG A 14 -1.33 5.09 0.95
CA ARG A 14 -1.13 5.85 2.20
C ARG A 14 -2.37 6.66 2.60
N ARG A 15 -2.95 7.43 1.68
CA ARG A 15 -4.15 8.23 1.96
C ARG A 15 -5.34 7.35 2.32
N ARG A 16 -5.60 6.31 1.52
CA ARG A 16 -6.70 5.38 1.78
C ARG A 16 -6.60 4.70 3.13
N VAL A 17 -5.40 4.26 3.53
CA VAL A 17 -5.19 3.65 4.85
C VAL A 17 -5.36 4.69 5.97
N MET A 18 -4.89 5.92 5.80
CA MET A 18 -5.12 6.97 6.80
C MET A 18 -6.60 7.33 6.96
N ASP A 19 -7.37 7.33 5.86
CA ASP A 19 -8.78 7.72 5.88
C ASP A 19 -9.71 6.57 6.32
N THR A 20 -9.36 5.32 5.99
CA THR A 20 -10.26 4.16 6.18
C THR A 20 -9.74 3.10 7.15
N GLY A 21 -8.46 3.15 7.51
CA GLY A 21 -7.78 2.10 8.27
C GLY A 21 -7.57 0.79 7.50
N LYS A 22 -7.93 0.73 6.21
CA LYS A 22 -7.92 -0.51 5.40
C LYS A 22 -6.91 -0.42 4.26
N HIS A 23 -6.12 -1.48 4.10
CA HIS A 23 -5.23 -1.63 2.96
C HIS A 23 -6.05 -2.00 1.71
N PRO A 24 -5.81 -1.34 0.56
CA PRO A 24 -6.41 -1.75 -0.70
C PRO A 24 -5.81 -3.06 -1.21
N GLU A 25 -6.64 -3.85 -1.89
CA GLU A 25 -6.18 -5.04 -2.59
C GLU A 25 -5.44 -4.67 -3.88
N ARG A 26 -4.49 -5.51 -4.29
CA ARG A 26 -3.75 -5.30 -5.54
C ARG A 26 -4.66 -5.19 -6.76
N ALA A 27 -5.74 -5.97 -6.82
CA ALA A 27 -6.69 -5.94 -7.91
C ALA A 27 -7.38 -4.57 -8.04
N ASP A 28 -7.74 -3.95 -6.91
CA ASP A 28 -8.33 -2.61 -6.88
C ASP A 28 -7.33 -1.56 -7.38
N LEU A 29 -6.07 -1.68 -6.99
CA LEU A 29 -5.00 -0.77 -7.44
C LEU A 29 -4.74 -0.90 -8.95
N LEU A 30 -4.75 -2.12 -9.50
CA LEU A 30 -4.61 -2.32 -10.94
C LEU A 30 -5.79 -1.75 -11.72
N ALA A 31 -7.01 -1.77 -11.16
CA ALA A 31 -8.17 -1.15 -11.78
C ALA A 31 -8.09 0.39 -11.72
N GLU A 32 -7.70 0.96 -10.58
CA GLU A 32 -7.57 2.41 -10.37
C GLU A 32 -6.43 3.03 -11.21
N PHE A 33 -5.34 2.28 -11.37
CA PHE A 33 -4.14 2.67 -12.13
C PHE A 33 -4.01 1.87 -13.43
N ALA A 34 -5.12 1.62 -14.12
CA ALA A 34 -5.15 0.82 -15.35
C ALA A 34 -4.32 1.41 -16.52
N ASP A 35 -3.91 2.68 -16.42
CA ASP A 35 -2.99 3.34 -17.36
C ASP A 35 -1.52 3.10 -17.05
N LEU A 36 -1.20 2.49 -15.90
CA LEU A 36 0.14 2.08 -15.51
C LEU A 36 0.40 0.61 -15.87
N GLN A 37 1.66 0.29 -16.10
CA GLN A 37 2.09 -1.10 -16.18
C GLN A 37 1.93 -1.76 -14.80
N ALA A 38 1.53 -3.02 -14.78
CA ALA A 38 1.36 -3.78 -13.54
C ALA A 38 2.62 -3.75 -12.66
N SER A 39 3.81 -3.78 -13.28
CA SER A 39 5.10 -3.68 -12.57
C SER A 39 5.28 -2.37 -11.81
N VAL A 40 4.77 -1.25 -12.34
CA VAL A 40 4.84 0.08 -11.67
C VAL A 40 3.85 0.15 -10.51
N VAL A 41 2.72 -0.53 -10.62
CA VAL A 41 1.77 -0.69 -9.51
C VAL A 41 2.40 -1.55 -8.40
N ASP A 42 3.03 -2.66 -8.77
CA ASP A 42 3.73 -3.55 -7.84
C ASP A 42 4.89 -2.82 -7.13
N GLU A 43 5.65 -1.99 -7.85
CA GLU A 43 6.70 -1.14 -7.28
C GLU A 43 6.13 -0.16 -6.24
N GLY A 44 5.00 0.49 -6.53
CA GLY A 44 4.36 1.41 -5.59
C GLY A 44 3.82 0.73 -4.32
N ILE A 45 3.35 -0.52 -4.46
CA ILE A 45 2.95 -1.37 -3.32
C ILE A 45 4.17 -1.71 -2.47
N ALA A 46 5.24 -2.19 -3.10
CA ALA A 46 6.48 -2.57 -2.41
C ALA A 46 7.09 -1.38 -1.65
N GLU A 47 7.16 -0.20 -2.26
CA GLU A 47 7.63 1.04 -1.59
C GLU A 47 6.77 1.40 -0.37
N TYR A 48 5.45 1.21 -0.47
CA TYR A 48 4.56 1.42 0.67
C TYR A 48 4.81 0.40 1.78
N GLU A 49 4.95 -0.88 1.44
CA GLU A 49 5.24 -1.95 2.39
C GLU A 49 6.63 -1.80 3.05
N ILE A 50 7.63 -1.30 2.34
CA ILE A 50 8.93 -0.97 2.96
C ILE A 50 8.76 0.18 3.96
N ALA A 51 8.08 1.25 3.57
CA ALA A 51 7.93 2.44 4.42
C ALA A 51 6.99 2.25 5.64
N PHE A 52 5.99 1.36 5.53
CA PHE A 52 4.94 1.19 6.55
C PHE A 52 4.77 -0.25 7.04
N GLY A 53 5.20 -1.26 6.27
CA GLY A 53 5.12 -2.68 6.63
C GLY A 53 6.11 -3.11 7.70
N GLU A 54 7.28 -2.46 7.82
CA GLU A 54 8.16 -2.64 8.99
C GLU A 54 7.50 -2.16 10.29
N ARG A 55 6.47 -1.31 10.20
CA ARG A 55 5.69 -0.88 11.36
C ARG A 55 4.70 -1.95 11.87
N LYS A 56 4.58 -3.09 11.17
CA LYS A 56 3.84 -4.27 11.64
C LYS A 56 4.68 -5.16 12.58
N GLY A 57 5.67 -4.57 13.25
CA GLY A 57 6.45 -5.16 14.35
C GLY A 57 6.30 -4.41 15.69
N GLY A 58 5.27 -3.58 15.87
CA GLY A 58 5.04 -2.85 17.11
C GLY A 58 3.57 -2.76 17.48
N GLY A 59 3.10 -3.74 18.25
CA GLY A 59 1.74 -3.74 18.82
C GLY A 59 1.07 -5.11 18.83
N ASN A 60 1.76 -6.15 19.30
CA ASN A 60 1.11 -7.35 19.82
C ASN A 60 1.17 -7.29 21.35
N ASP A 61 0.41 -6.37 21.93
CA ASP A 61 -0.03 -6.44 23.32
C ASP A 61 -1.18 -7.47 23.41
N ALA A 62 -0.81 -8.74 23.28
CA ALA A 62 -1.55 -9.97 23.63
C ALA A 62 -0.64 -11.13 23.17
N GLU A 63 -0.11 -12.02 24.00
CA GLU A 63 -0.68 -12.63 25.19
C GLU A 63 0.48 -13.23 25.98
N VAL A 64 0.74 -12.67 27.17
CA VAL A 64 1.23 -13.48 28.29
C VAL A 64 0.02 -14.27 28.78
N ALA A 65 -0.08 -15.55 28.40
CA ALA A 65 -0.93 -16.51 29.08
C ALA A 65 -0.25 -17.89 29.07
N GLU A 66 0.18 -18.25 30.28
CA GLU A 66 0.60 -19.55 30.82
C GLU A 66 1.78 -20.32 30.21
#